data_AF-A0A2N2UFL1-F1
#
_entry.id   AF-A0A2N2UFL1-F1
#
_cell.length_a   1.000
_cell.length_b   1.000
_cell.length_c   1.000
_cell.angle_alpha   90.00
_cell.angle_beta   90.00
_cell.angle_gamma   90.00
#
_symmetry.space_group_name_H-M   'P 1'
#
loop_
_entity.id
_entity.type
_entity.pdbx_description
1 polymer ?
#
loop_
_entity_poly.entity_id
_entity_poly.type
_entity_poly.pdbx_seq_one_letter_code
_entity_poly.pdbx_strand_id
1 'polypeptide(L)' 'TYSIADIATYPWIARHEWQGIDLARFPEVQRWSKAMTARPAVRRGMEIPQ' A
#
# COMPACT_ATOMS: atom_id res chain seq x y z
N THR A 1 8.60 -9.81 7.80
CA THR A 1 9.03 -10.34 6.49
C THR A 1 8.11 -9.79 5.42
N TYR A 2 8.63 -9.56 4.21
CA TYR A 2 7.86 -9.11 3.03
C TYR A 2 7.59 -10.30 2.11
N SER A 3 6.41 -10.40 1.52
CA SER A 3 5.94 -11.57 0.77
C SER A 3 5.01 -11.18 -0.39
N ILE A 4 4.60 -12.19 -1.17
CA ILE A 4 3.61 -12.01 -2.24
C ILE A 4 2.25 -11.52 -1.73
N ALA A 5 1.89 -11.80 -0.46
CA ALA A 5 0.66 -11.29 0.13
C ALA A 5 0.69 -9.76 0.20
N ASP A 6 1.83 -9.16 0.58
CA ASP A 6 1.99 -7.71 0.60
C ASP A 6 1.85 -7.11 -0.80
N ILE A 7 2.41 -7.78 -1.82
CA ILE A 7 2.33 -7.36 -3.22
C ILE A 7 0.89 -7.40 -3.72
N ALA A 8 0.15 -8.47 -3.40
CA ALA A 8 -1.24 -8.63 -3.83
C ALA A 8 -2.19 -7.62 -3.15
N THR A 9 -1.93 -7.26 -1.89
CA THR A 9 -2.83 -6.41 -1.10
C THR A 9 -2.54 -4.92 -1.24
N TYR A 10 -1.27 -4.51 -1.34
CA TYR A 10 -0.91 -3.10 -1.31
C TYR A 10 -1.59 -2.22 -2.39
N PRO A 11 -1.73 -2.63 -3.65
CA PRO A 11 -2.37 -1.79 -4.67
C PRO A 11 -3.82 -1.39 -4.34
N TRP A 12 -4.56 -2.25 -3.63
CA TRP A 12 -5.91 -1.93 -3.14
C TRP A 12 -5.85 -0.90 -2.01
N ILE A 13 -4.95 -1.09 -1.06
CA ILE A 13 -4.81 -0.18 0.09
C ILE A 13 -4.28 1.18 -0.35
N ALA A 14 -3.41 1.26 -1.35
CA ALA A 14 -2.92 2.51 -1.91
C ALA A 14 -4.04 3.42 -2.46
N ARG A 15 -5.24 2.88 -2.69
CA ARG A 15 -6.43 3.60 -3.16
C ARG A 15 -7.54 3.69 -2.11
N HIS A 16 -7.21 3.52 -0.83
CA HIS A 16 -8.18 3.51 0.27
C HIS A 16 -9.07 4.77 0.32
N GLU A 17 -8.54 5.93 -0.09
CA GLU A 17 -9.28 7.20 -0.12
C GLU A 17 -10.46 7.14 -1.10
N TRP A 18 -10.30 6.48 -2.25
CA TRP A 18 -11.37 6.31 -3.25
C TRP A 18 -12.49 5.40 -2.75
N GLN A 19 -12.21 4.61 -1.73
CA GLN A 19 -13.17 3.71 -1.08
C GLN A 19 -13.82 4.34 0.16
N GLY A 20 -13.47 5.59 0.50
CA GLY A 20 -13.95 6.29 1.70
C GLY A 20 -13.39 5.70 3.01
N ILE A 21 -12.25 5.01 2.95
CA ILE A 21 -11.62 4.40 4.13
C ILE A 21 -10.58 5.36 4.73
N ASP A 22 -10.78 5.72 6.00
CA ASP A 22 -9.78 6.42 6.80
C ASP A 22 -8.80 5.43 7.46
N LEU A 23 -7.56 5.39 6.96
CA LEU A 23 -6.52 4.53 7.51
C LEU A 23 -6.06 4.96 8.92
N ALA A 24 -6.34 6.17 9.38
CA ALA A 24 -6.02 6.58 10.75
C ALA A 24 -6.77 5.73 11.79
N ARG A 25 -7.91 5.12 11.41
CA ARG A 25 -8.67 4.18 12.25
C ARG A 25 -7.99 2.80 12.38
N PHE A 26 -6.98 2.51 11.56
CA PHE A 26 -6.30 1.21 11.49
C PHE A 26 -4.77 1.41 11.61
N PRO A 27 -4.24 1.68 12.82
CA PRO A 27 -2.85 2.12 13.00
C PRO A 27 -1.80 1.14 12.45
N GLU A 28 -2.03 -0.17 12.60
CA GLU A 28 -1.10 -1.17 12.06
C GLU A 28 -1.14 -1.27 10.53
N VAL A 29 -2.31 -1.08 9.92
CA VAL A 29 -2.45 -1.01 8.46
C VAL A 29 -1.78 0.26 7.94
N GLN A 30 -1.93 1.39 8.65
CA GLN A 30 -1.27 2.63 8.30
C GLN A 30 0.26 2.51 8.39
N ARG A 31 0.79 1.88 9.45
CA ARG A 31 2.23 1.59 9.61
C ARG A 31 2.74 0.71 8.47
N TRP A 32 2.03 -0.37 8.17
CA TRP A 32 2.38 -1.28 7.08
C TRP A 32 2.32 -0.59 5.70
N SER A 33 1.28 0.21 5.43
CA SER A 33 1.13 0.96 4.18
C SER A 33 2.31 1.93 3.98
N LYS A 34 2.69 2.69 5.02
CA LYS A 34 3.87 3.56 5.00
C LYS A 34 5.16 2.77 4.69
N ALA A 35 5.31 1.58 5.29
CA ALA A 35 6.44 0.71 5.03
C ALA A 35 6.47 0.18 3.59
N MET A 36 5.31 -0.06 2.96
CA MET A 36 5.22 -0.46 1.55
C MET A 36 5.56 0.69 0.60
N THR A 37 4.99 1.88 0.82
CA THR A 37 5.27 3.07 0.01
C THR A 37 6.74 3.48 0.04
N ALA A 38 7.44 3.24 1.16
CA ALA A 38 8.87 3.52 1.29
C ALA A 38 9.77 2.61 0.42
N ARG A 39 9.26 1.50 -0.12
CA ARG A 39 10.06 0.55 -0.93
C ARG A 39 10.22 1.05 -2.36
N PRO A 40 11.44 1.25 -2.87
CA PRO A 40 11.65 1.72 -4.25
C PRO A 40 11.04 0.79 -5.31
N ALA A 41 11.03 -0.52 -5.09
CA ALA A 41 10.42 -1.47 -6.01
C ALA A 41 8.88 -1.34 -6.08
N VAL A 42 8.23 -1.07 -4.94
CA VAL A 42 6.78 -0.85 -4.88
C VAL A 42 6.41 0.42 -5.62
N ARG A 43 7.13 1.53 -5.37
CA ARG A 43 6.93 2.80 -6.08
C ARG A 43 7.03 2.63 -7.59
N ARG A 44 8.11 2.01 -8.09
CA ARG A 44 8.28 1.73 -9.52
C ARG A 44 7.15 0.89 -10.10
N GLY A 45 6.63 -0.10 -9.36
CA GLY A 45 5.52 -0.93 -9.83
C GLY A 45 4.19 -0.19 -9.92
N MET A 46 3.96 0.78 -9.03
CA MET A 46 2.74 1.61 -9.03
C MET A 46 2.72 2.67 -10.15
N GLU A 47 3.85 2.92 -10.81
CA GLU A 47 4.00 3.85 -11.94
C GLU A 47 3.71 3.17 -13.30
N ILE A 48 3.16 1.95 -13.32
CA ILE A 48 2.87 1.15 -14.53
C ILE A 48 1.35 0.92 -14.69
N PRO A 49 0.76 1.06 -15.90
CA PRO A 49 1.37 1.55 -17.15
C PRO A 49 1.54 3.09 -17.17
N GLN A 50 2.36 3.59 -18.11
CA GLN A 50 2.48 5.04 -18.39
C GLN A 50 1.43 5.51 -19.38
#